data_AF-A0A6C8GKS9-F1
#
_entry.id   AF-A0A6C8GKS9-F1
#
_cell.length_a   1.000
_cell.length_b   1.000
_cell.length_c   1.000
_cell.angle_alpha   90.00
_cell.angle_beta   90.00
_cell.angle_gamma   90.00
#
_symmetry.space_group_name_H-M   'P 1'
#
loop_
_entity.id
_entity.type
_entity.pdbx_description
1 polymer ?
#
loop_
_entity_poly.entity_id
_entity_poly.type
_entity_poly.pdbx_seq_one_letter_code
_entity_poly.pdbx_strand_id
1 'polypeptide(L)'
;LTGATPPDTGILGIMKDVPRIMKREWQKLAWYLPRAIVLLILYFIPGIGQTIAPVLWFLFSAWMLAIQYCDYPFDNHKVPFKTMRAALRTQKVANMQFGALTSLFTMIPVLNLFIMPVAVCGATAMWVDCWRAKHALWK
;
A
#
# COMPACT_ATOMS: atom_id res chain seq x y z
N LEU A 1 -10.00 1.61 -17.80
CA LEU A 1 -9.59 2.92 -17.21
C LEU A 1 -8.68 3.75 -18.14
N THR A 2 -7.83 3.15 -18.98
CA THR A 2 -6.94 3.88 -19.91
C THR A 2 -7.25 3.68 -21.40
N GLY A 3 -8.14 2.74 -21.77
CA GLY A 3 -8.46 2.43 -23.16
C GLY A 3 -7.38 1.68 -23.94
N ALA A 4 -6.26 1.35 -23.30
CA ALA A 4 -5.17 0.57 -23.89
C ALA A 4 -5.40 -0.94 -23.74
N THR A 5 -4.98 -1.72 -24.73
CA THR A 5 -4.96 -3.19 -24.66
C THR A 5 -3.94 -3.66 -23.60
N PRO A 6 -4.27 -4.69 -22.79
CA PRO A 6 -3.30 -5.28 -21.88
C PRO A 6 -2.11 -5.81 -22.68
N PRO A 7 -0.86 -5.58 -22.23
CA PRO A 7 0.29 -6.20 -22.88
C PRO A 7 0.19 -7.73 -22.78
N ASP A 8 0.50 -8.45 -23.86
CA ASP A 8 0.56 -9.91 -23.89
C ASP A 8 1.65 -10.41 -22.94
N THR A 9 1.25 -10.66 -21.69
CA THR A 9 2.17 -11.02 -20.62
C THR A 9 2.18 -12.54 -20.52
N GLY A 10 2.98 -13.21 -21.35
CA GLY A 10 3.22 -14.65 -21.23
C GLY A 10 3.88 -15.00 -19.88
N ILE A 11 3.83 -16.28 -19.48
CA ILE A 11 4.44 -16.80 -18.24
C ILE A 11 5.92 -16.37 -18.11
N LEU A 12 6.63 -16.28 -19.24
CA LEU A 12 8.02 -15.79 -19.31
C LEU A 12 8.18 -14.30 -18.97
N GLY A 13 7.19 -13.46 -19.26
CA GLY A 13 7.16 -12.05 -18.85
C GLY A 13 6.98 -11.92 -17.34
N ILE A 14 6.05 -12.68 -16.77
CA ILE A 14 5.80 -12.72 -15.32
C ILE A 14 7.08 -13.15 -14.57
N MET A 15 7.76 -14.20 -15.04
CA MET A 15 8.98 -14.71 -14.40
C MET A 15 10.13 -13.69 -14.38
N LYS A 16 10.22 -12.81 -15.39
CA LYS A 16 11.20 -11.71 -15.43
C LYS A 16 10.86 -10.59 -14.46
N ASP A 17 9.58 -10.40 -14.13
CA ASP A 17 9.12 -9.39 -13.18
C ASP A 17 9.18 -9.85 -11.72
N VAL A 18 9.16 -11.16 -11.44
CA VAL A 18 9.27 -11.74 -10.08
C VAL A 18 10.40 -11.11 -9.24
N PRO A 19 11.68 -11.05 -9.68
CA PRO A 19 12.75 -10.51 -8.86
C PRO A 19 12.54 -9.03 -8.50
N ARG A 20 11.95 -8.26 -9.42
CA ARG A 20 11.63 -6.85 -9.20
C ARG A 20 10.53 -6.69 -8.17
N ILE A 21 9.44 -7.45 -8.31
CA ILE A 21 8.31 -7.47 -7.37
C ILE A 21 8.80 -7.90 -6.00
N MET A 22 9.63 -8.95 -5.93
CA MET A 22 10.15 -9.45 -4.67
C MET A 22 11.04 -8.44 -3.94
N LYS A 23 11.91 -7.74 -4.68
CA LYS A 23 12.69 -6.63 -4.12
C LYS A 23 11.78 -5.52 -3.58
N ARG A 24 10.67 -5.22 -4.25
CA ARG A 24 9.71 -4.20 -3.82
C ARG A 24 9.00 -4.61 -2.52
N GLU A 25 8.52 -5.85 -2.43
CA GLU A 25 7.92 -6.39 -1.21
C GLU A 25 8.93 -6.42 -0.05
N TRP A 26 10.21 -6.75 -0.32
CA TRP A 26 11.27 -6.68 0.69
C TRP A 26 11.47 -5.27 1.22
N GLN A 27 11.42 -4.24 0.35
CA GLN A 27 11.49 -2.84 0.78
C GLN A 27 10.30 -2.44 1.65
N LYS A 28 9.09 -2.95 1.36
CA LYS A 28 7.90 -2.75 2.21
C LYS A 28 8.10 -3.41 3.57
N LEU A 29 8.57 -4.65 3.60
CA LEU A 29 8.82 -5.39 4.84
C LEU A 29 9.90 -4.72 5.70
N ALA A 30 11.04 -4.38 5.12
CA ALA A 30 12.12 -3.67 5.79
C ALA A 30 11.69 -2.27 6.29
N TRP A 31 10.73 -1.65 5.59
CA TRP A 31 10.12 -0.41 6.06
C TRP A 31 9.14 -0.65 7.22
N TYR A 32 8.32 -1.69 7.16
CA TYR A 32 7.30 -2.02 8.16
C TYR A 32 7.88 -2.48 9.49
N LEU A 33 8.81 -3.46 9.44
CA LEU A 33 9.32 -4.19 10.60
C LEU A 33 9.83 -3.31 11.75
N PRO A 34 10.71 -2.30 11.53
CA PRO A 34 11.20 -1.47 12.62
C PRO A 34 10.09 -0.63 13.27
N ARG A 35 9.08 -0.18 12.53
CA ARG A 35 7.94 0.57 13.11
C ARG A 35 7.02 -0.35 13.90
N ALA A 36 6.76 -1.56 13.39
CA ALA A 36 5.97 -2.55 14.09
C ALA A 36 6.61 -2.93 15.44
N ILE A 37 7.93 -3.10 15.47
CA ILE A 37 8.68 -3.38 16.71
C ILE A 37 8.55 -2.22 17.71
N VAL A 38 8.68 -0.97 17.26
CA VAL A 38 8.51 0.20 18.15
C VAL A 38 7.10 0.25 18.75
N LEU A 39 6.07 0.00 17.94
CA LEU A 39 4.69 -0.05 18.44
C LEU A 39 4.45 -1.23 19.39
N LEU A 40 5.09 -2.37 19.14
CA LEU A 40 5.03 -3.52 20.03
C LEU A 40 5.69 -3.21 21.38
N ILE A 41 6.86 -2.56 21.39
CA ILE A 41 7.51 -2.11 22.62
C ILE A 41 6.62 -1.12 23.39
N LEU A 42 5.96 -0.19 22.68
CA LEU A 42 5.03 0.77 23.28
C LEU A 42 3.86 0.07 23.99
N TYR A 43 3.38 -1.07 23.46
CA TYR A 43 2.30 -1.86 24.07
C TYR A 43 2.67 -2.40 25.46
N PHE A 44 3.95 -2.66 25.73
CA PHE A 44 4.41 -3.15 27.03
C PHE A 44 4.46 -2.08 28.14
N ILE A 45 4.25 -0.79 27.80
CA ILE A 45 4.20 0.29 28.79
C ILE A 45 2.83 0.25 29.50
N PRO A 46 2.75 -0.08 30.80
CA PRO A 46 1.48 -0.15 31.51
C PRO A 46 0.76 1.20 31.54
N GLY A 47 -0.57 1.18 31.41
CA GLY A 47 -1.43 2.36 31.37
C GLY A 47 -1.50 3.05 30.00
N ILE A 48 -0.37 3.54 29.49
CA ILE A 48 -0.32 4.30 28.22
C ILE A 48 -0.35 3.37 27.00
N GLY A 49 0.39 2.26 27.06
CA GLY A 49 0.52 1.31 25.95
C GLY A 49 -0.82 0.69 25.56
N GLN A 50 -1.64 0.30 26.55
CA GLN A 50 -2.91 -0.38 26.27
C GLN A 50 -3.99 0.53 25.66
N THR A 51 -3.92 1.84 25.89
CA THR A 51 -4.91 2.80 25.36
C THR A 51 -4.48 3.41 24.04
N ILE A 52 -3.22 3.82 23.94
CA ILE A 52 -2.70 4.53 22.75
C ILE A 52 -2.20 3.55 21.69
N ALA A 53 -1.58 2.43 22.08
CA ALA A 53 -0.98 1.53 21.10
C ALA A 53 -1.99 0.89 20.14
N PRO A 54 -3.21 0.46 20.54
CA PRO A 54 -4.19 -0.06 19.58
C PRO A 54 -4.58 0.96 18.51
N VAL A 55 -4.74 2.23 18.89
CA VAL A 55 -5.06 3.32 17.96
C VAL A 55 -3.90 3.57 17.01
N LEU A 56 -2.68 3.69 17.52
CA LEU A 56 -1.49 3.87 16.69
C LEU A 56 -1.23 2.67 15.78
N TRP A 57 -1.48 1.45 16.28
CA TRP A 57 -1.38 0.22 15.51
C TRP A 57 -2.38 0.19 14.36
N PHE A 58 -3.64 0.56 14.62
CA PHE A 58 -4.65 0.68 13.58
C PHE A 58 -4.27 1.72 12.52
N LEU A 59 -3.86 2.93 12.93
CA LEU A 59 -3.44 3.97 11.99
C LEU A 59 -2.21 3.56 11.18
N PHE A 60 -1.25 2.87 11.80
CA PHE A 60 -0.09 2.32 11.12
C PHE A 60 -0.47 1.21 10.13
N SER A 61 -1.39 0.33 10.52
CA SER A 61 -1.89 -0.76 9.67
C SER A 61 -2.66 -0.20 8.47
N ALA A 62 -3.51 0.80 8.69
CA ALA A 62 -4.19 1.54 7.64
C ALA A 62 -3.19 2.17 6.65
N TRP A 63 -2.18 2.88 7.17
CA TRP A 63 -1.14 3.45 6.32
C TRP A 63 -0.36 2.38 5.54
N MET A 64 -0.07 1.24 6.16
CA MET A 64 0.61 0.13 5.51
C MET A 64 -0.24 -0.49 4.39
N LEU A 65 -1.54 -0.67 4.59
CA LEU A 65 -2.46 -1.13 3.55
C LEU A 65 -2.53 -0.14 2.38
N ALA A 66 -2.57 1.16 2.67
CA ALA A 66 -2.50 2.18 1.64
C ALA A 66 -1.21 2.07 0.83
N ILE A 67 -0.05 1.91 1.48
CA ILE A 67 1.22 1.64 0.80
C ILE A 67 1.12 0.38 -0.05
N GLN A 68 0.65 -0.75 0.51
CA GLN A 68 0.62 -2.04 -0.16
C GLN A 68 -0.14 -1.98 -1.49
N TYR A 69 -1.35 -1.42 -1.47
CA TYR A 69 -2.22 -1.37 -2.63
C TYR A 69 -1.89 -0.23 -3.60
N CYS A 70 -1.53 0.95 -3.09
CA CYS A 70 -1.11 2.06 -3.95
C CYS A 70 0.24 1.81 -4.60
N ASP A 71 1.08 0.93 -4.06
CA ASP A 71 2.36 0.63 -4.68
C ASP A 71 2.23 -0.06 -6.03
N TYR A 72 1.18 -0.86 -6.26
CA TYR A 72 0.98 -1.56 -7.53
C TYR A 72 1.02 -0.65 -8.76
N PRO A 73 0.20 0.43 -8.84
CA PRO A 73 0.28 1.34 -9.99
C PRO A 73 1.60 2.10 -10.08
N PHE A 74 2.23 2.46 -8.95
CA PHE A 74 3.55 3.11 -8.95
C PHE A 74 4.64 2.17 -9.47
N ASP A 75 4.64 0.90 -9.07
CA ASP A 75 5.61 -0.09 -9.50
C ASP A 75 5.40 -0.53 -10.95
N ASN A 76 4.15 -0.53 -11.44
CA ASN A 76 3.85 -0.71 -12.86
C ASN A 76 4.52 0.37 -13.73
N HIS A 77 4.63 1.60 -13.22
CA HIS A 77 5.36 2.71 -13.86
C HIS A 77 6.83 2.81 -13.41
N LYS A 78 7.36 1.76 -12.76
CA LYS A 78 8.76 1.65 -12.28
C LYS A 78 9.20 2.78 -11.34
N VAL A 79 8.27 3.49 -10.71
CA VAL A 79 8.58 4.60 -9.80
C VAL A 79 9.29 4.07 -8.54
N PRO A 80 10.46 4.62 -8.15
CA PRO A 80 11.20 4.16 -6.98
C PRO A 80 10.40 4.28 -5.68
N PHE A 81 10.57 3.31 -4.77
CA PHE A 81 9.85 3.26 -3.49
C PHE A 81 9.96 4.54 -2.65
N LYS A 82 11.13 5.19 -2.67
CA LYS A 82 11.34 6.48 -1.97
C LYS A 82 10.45 7.58 -2.53
N THR A 83 10.33 7.67 -3.86
CA THR A 83 9.51 8.66 -4.57
C THR A 83 8.02 8.38 -4.36
N MET A 84 7.61 7.11 -4.44
CA MET A 84 6.24 6.69 -4.14
C MET A 84 5.84 7.13 -2.72
N ARG A 85 6.69 6.85 -1.72
CA ARG A 85 6.41 7.26 -0.33
C ARG A 85 6.30 8.77 -0.15
N ALA A 86 7.10 9.54 -0.89
CA ALA A 86 6.99 10.99 -0.87
C ALA A 86 5.67 11.46 -1.47
N ALA A 87 5.24 10.86 -2.59
CA ALA A 87 3.96 11.15 -3.23
C ALA A 87 2.75 10.76 -2.35
N LEU A 88 2.80 9.63 -1.65
CA LEU A 88 1.73 9.27 -0.71
C LEU A 88 1.62 10.25 0.46
N ARG A 89 2.75 10.81 0.91
CA ARG A 89 2.77 11.82 1.98
C ARG A 89 2.13 13.15 1.58
N THR A 90 2.11 13.52 0.29
CA THR A 90 1.46 14.76 -0.15
C THR A 90 -0.06 14.69 -0.05
N GLN A 91 -0.64 13.48 -0.12
CA GLN A 91 -2.07 13.23 0.03
C GLN A 91 -2.34 12.33 1.25
N LYS A 92 -1.72 12.66 2.39
CA LYS A 92 -1.73 11.80 3.58
C LYS A 92 -3.15 11.45 4.05
N VAL A 93 -4.07 12.42 4.02
CA VAL A 93 -5.46 12.24 4.50
C VAL A 93 -6.21 11.23 3.63
N ALA A 94 -6.19 11.41 2.31
CA ALA A 94 -6.85 10.50 1.37
C ALA A 94 -6.28 9.07 1.49
N ASN A 95 -4.96 8.93 1.57
CA ASN A 95 -4.30 7.64 1.75
C ASN A 95 -4.67 6.98 3.09
N MET A 96 -4.74 7.75 4.17
CA MET A 96 -5.16 7.24 5.48
C MET A 96 -6.62 6.79 5.47
N GLN A 97 -7.52 7.53 4.82
CA GLN A 97 -8.93 7.14 4.69
C GLN A 97 -9.07 5.85 3.88
N PHE A 98 -8.41 5.75 2.74
CA PHE A 98 -8.38 4.54 1.91
C PHE A 98 -7.87 3.33 2.70
N GLY A 99 -6.74 3.50 3.38
CA GLY A 99 -6.14 2.46 4.22
C GLY A 99 -7.03 2.05 5.40
N ALA A 100 -7.68 3.02 6.05
CA ALA A 100 -8.56 2.76 7.18
C ALA A 100 -9.84 2.02 6.75
N LEU A 101 -10.48 2.44 5.65
CA LEU A 101 -11.63 1.74 5.08
C LEU A 101 -11.27 0.31 4.68
N THR A 102 -10.13 0.14 4.03
CA THR A 102 -9.61 -1.19 3.67
C THR A 102 -9.40 -2.04 4.92
N SER A 103 -8.75 -1.49 5.96
CA SER A 103 -8.54 -2.19 7.22
C SER A 103 -9.85 -2.60 7.91
N LEU A 104 -10.86 -1.73 7.91
CA LEU A 104 -12.17 -2.04 8.49
C LEU A 104 -12.87 -3.16 7.71
N PHE A 105 -12.78 -3.16 6.38
CA PHE A 105 -13.37 -4.23 5.57
C PHE A 105 -12.65 -5.57 5.75
N THR A 106 -11.34 -5.58 6.02
CA THR A 106 -10.64 -6.84 6.36
C THR A 106 -11.15 -7.49 7.65
N MET A 107 -11.74 -6.70 8.57
CA MET A 107 -12.34 -7.24 9.80
C MET A 107 -13.64 -8.00 9.54
N ILE A 108 -14.29 -7.79 8.38
CA ILE A 108 -15.52 -8.49 7.99
C ILE A 108 -15.12 -9.71 7.16
N PRO A 109 -15.33 -10.95 7.64
CA PRO A 109 -14.80 -12.16 6.99
C PRO A 109 -15.24 -12.32 5.53
N VAL A 110 -16.50 -12.01 5.23
CA VAL A 110 -17.07 -12.11 3.87
C VAL A 110 -16.42 -11.11 2.91
N LEU A 111 -16.18 -9.87 3.37
CA LEU A 111 -15.52 -8.85 2.55
C LEU A 111 -14.03 -9.12 2.37
N ASN A 112 -13.38 -9.72 3.38
CA ASN A 112 -11.96 -10.02 3.34
C ASN A 112 -11.57 -10.96 2.18
N LEU A 113 -12.49 -11.80 1.69
CA LEU A 113 -12.28 -12.64 0.50
C LEU A 113 -12.11 -11.81 -0.79
N PHE A 114 -12.80 -10.67 -0.87
CA PHE A 114 -12.81 -9.80 -2.05
C PHE A 114 -12.02 -8.50 -1.84
N ILE A 115 -11.44 -8.30 -0.65
CA ILE A 115 -10.79 -7.03 -0.32
C ILE A 115 -9.58 -6.76 -1.20
N MET A 116 -8.84 -7.80 -1.57
CA MET A 116 -7.66 -7.68 -2.41
C MET A 116 -8.00 -7.10 -3.79
N PRO A 117 -8.90 -7.68 -4.60
CA PRO A 117 -9.26 -7.08 -5.89
C PRO A 117 -9.93 -5.71 -5.75
N VAL A 118 -10.79 -5.51 -4.73
CA VAL A 118 -11.46 -4.23 -4.49
C VAL A 118 -10.45 -3.12 -4.15
N ALA A 119 -9.50 -3.40 -3.27
CA ALA A 119 -8.48 -2.44 -2.86
C ALA A 119 -7.50 -2.13 -4.01
N VAL A 120 -7.15 -3.10 -4.84
CA VAL A 120 -6.33 -2.87 -6.05
C VAL A 120 -7.06 -1.95 -7.02
N CYS A 121 -8.35 -2.17 -7.27
CA CYS A 121 -9.17 -1.29 -8.10
C CYS A 121 -9.28 0.12 -7.52
N GLY A 122 -9.55 0.24 -6.22
CA GLY A 122 -9.64 1.53 -5.53
C GLY A 122 -8.31 2.31 -5.53
N ALA A 123 -7.19 1.63 -5.26
CA ALA A 123 -5.86 2.23 -5.33
C ALA A 123 -5.50 2.68 -6.75
N THR A 124 -5.91 1.93 -7.77
CA THR A 124 -5.70 2.31 -9.18
C THR A 124 -6.54 3.53 -9.56
N ALA A 125 -7.79 3.62 -9.09
CA ALA A 125 -8.64 4.79 -9.29
C ALA A 125 -8.02 6.03 -8.61
N MET A 126 -7.63 5.91 -7.33
CA MET A 126 -6.95 6.99 -6.61
C MET A 126 -5.65 7.42 -7.29
N TRP A 127 -4.91 6.48 -7.89
CA TRP A 127 -3.75 6.79 -8.72
C TRP A 127 -4.08 7.64 -9.95
N VAL A 128 -5.13 7.26 -10.68
CA VAL A 128 -5.58 8.00 -11.86
C VAL A 128 -5.92 9.44 -11.48
N ASP A 129 -6.61 9.64 -10.37
CA ASP A 129 -7.10 10.95 -9.95
C ASP A 129 -6.00 11.83 -9.33
N CYS A 130 -5.14 11.26 -8.48
CA CYS A 130 -4.19 12.04 -7.67
C CYS A 130 -2.76 12.11 -8.22
N TRP A 131 -2.28 11.09 -8.96
CA TRP A 131 -0.85 10.96 -9.26
C TRP A 131 -0.50 10.73 -10.73
N ARG A 132 -1.45 10.28 -11.56
CA ARG A 132 -1.23 9.98 -12.98
C ARG A 132 -0.61 11.16 -13.74
N ALA A 133 -1.14 12.37 -13.58
CA ALA A 133 -0.62 13.55 -14.28
C ALA A 133 0.88 13.81 -14.01
N LYS A 134 1.38 13.42 -12.83
CA LYS A 134 2.75 13.70 -12.39
C LYS A 134 3.71 12.51 -12.56
N HIS A 135 3.20 11.28 -12.60
CA HIS A 135 4.03 10.07 -12.56
C HIS A 135 3.79 9.10 -13.73
N ALA A 136 2.80 9.34 -14.60
CA ALA A 136 2.55 8.45 -15.74
C ALA A 136 3.66 8.50 -16.81
N LEU A 137 4.43 9.59 -16.89
CA LEU A 137 5.54 9.78 -17.82
C LEU A 137 6.91 9.47 -17.20
N TRP A 138 6.93 8.82 -16.04
CA TRP A 138 8.19 8.49 -15.36
C TRP A 138 8.99 7.49 -16.23
N LYS A 139 10.15 7.93 -16.72
CA LYS A 139 11.06 7.15 -17.58
C LYS A 139 11.95 6.22 -16.76
#